data_AF-A0A455ZG06-F1
#
_entry.id   AF-A0A455ZG06-F1
#
_cell.length_a   1.000
_cell.length_b   1.000
_cell.length_c   1.000
_cell.angle_alpha   90.00
_cell.angle_beta   90.00
_cell.angle_gamma   90.00
#
_symmetry.space_group_name_H-M   'P 1'
#
loop_
_entity.id
_entity.type
_entity.pdbx_description
1 polymer ?
#
loop_
_entity_poly.entity_id
_entity_poly.type
_entity_poly.pdbx_seq_one_letter_code
_entity_poly.pdbx_strand_id
1 'polypeptide(L)'
;MFKSKLTIYATVGILAYIIADIVHELIGHGGTCLLIGNKITLLTSVYFKSTPSNIFVDIGGPIANLIFAGLTLLILNKATKLFTILLLIHISIYNLFWFVGTILHSSVSKIGDWTFATQELNIGKYQNYLLAITGILLYVFSTQLLSHRLRKVVEENSLTKQDFILPFLFASISAFVAGLFFTSDSLQTGLEGLLEMTASIPILFLRLPYADTNKEYKTDYKLVFAFGILYLLFCLTLGQGINF
;
A
#
# COMPACT_ATOMS: atom_id res chain seq x y z
N MET A 1 -18.11 19.71 -14.00
CA MET A 1 -16.74 19.20 -14.26
C MET A 1 -16.00 18.71 -13.01
N PHE A 2 -15.95 19.47 -11.90
CA PHE A 2 -15.16 19.10 -10.71
C PHE A 2 -15.50 17.74 -10.08
N LYS A 3 -16.80 17.39 -10.03
CA LYS A 3 -17.29 16.11 -9.47
C LYS A 3 -16.69 14.87 -10.17
N SER A 4 -16.47 14.94 -11.49
CA SER A 4 -15.93 13.82 -12.27
C SER A 4 -14.47 13.49 -11.91
N LYS A 5 -13.65 14.51 -11.66
CA LYS A 5 -12.23 14.31 -11.33
C LYS A 5 -12.04 13.67 -9.97
N LEU A 6 -12.75 14.21 -8.96
CA LEU A 6 -12.66 13.74 -7.58
C LEU A 6 -13.03 12.26 -7.48
N THR A 7 -14.06 11.85 -8.22
CA THR A 7 -14.50 10.46 -8.28
C THR A 7 -13.45 9.53 -8.86
N ILE A 8 -12.72 9.93 -9.91
CA ILE A 8 -11.61 9.13 -10.44
C ILE A 8 -10.48 9.03 -9.42
N TYR A 9 -10.10 10.14 -8.77
CA TYR A 9 -9.04 10.11 -7.77
C TYR A 9 -9.39 9.23 -6.57
N ALA A 10 -10.62 9.32 -6.09
CA ALA A 10 -11.15 8.42 -5.06
C ALA A 10 -11.06 6.96 -5.52
N THR A 11 -11.55 6.67 -6.71
CA THR A 11 -11.54 5.31 -7.26
C THR A 11 -10.12 4.75 -7.38
N VAL A 12 -9.19 5.53 -7.95
CA VAL A 12 -7.79 5.12 -8.12
C VAL A 12 -7.12 4.88 -6.77
N GLY A 13 -7.26 5.83 -5.84
CA GLY A 13 -6.63 5.75 -4.52
C GLY A 13 -7.15 4.57 -3.70
N ILE A 14 -8.47 4.44 -3.60
CA ILE A 14 -9.15 3.37 -2.86
C ILE A 14 -8.78 2.01 -3.43
N LEU A 15 -8.88 1.85 -4.76
CA LEU A 15 -8.60 0.57 -5.39
C LEU A 15 -7.12 0.19 -5.28
N ALA A 16 -6.20 1.15 -5.45
CA ALA A 16 -4.78 0.88 -5.27
C ALA A 16 -4.45 0.48 -3.82
N TYR A 17 -5.10 1.08 -2.82
CA TYR A 17 -4.98 0.67 -1.43
C TYR A 17 -5.49 -0.76 -1.21
N ILE A 18 -6.73 -1.06 -1.62
CA ILE A 18 -7.32 -2.42 -1.50
C ILE A 18 -6.39 -3.47 -2.13
N ILE A 19 -5.83 -3.17 -3.30
CA ILE A 19 -4.91 -4.08 -3.98
C ILE A 19 -3.62 -4.25 -3.17
N ALA A 20 -3.01 -3.17 -2.68
CA ALA A 20 -1.79 -3.25 -1.87
C ALA A 20 -2.03 -4.05 -0.57
N ASP A 21 -3.16 -3.83 0.08
CA ASP A 21 -3.57 -4.56 1.29
C ASP A 21 -3.76 -6.05 1.02
N ILE A 22 -4.54 -6.41 0.00
CA ILE A 22 -4.73 -7.80 -0.41
C ILE A 22 -3.38 -8.46 -0.77
N VAL A 23 -2.47 -7.73 -1.42
CA VAL A 23 -1.15 -8.24 -1.74
C VAL A 23 -0.34 -8.51 -0.48
N HIS A 24 -0.41 -7.62 0.51
CA HIS A 24 0.33 -7.74 1.76
C HIS A 24 -0.24 -8.85 2.66
N GLU A 25 -1.50 -8.69 3.05
CA GLU A 25 -2.17 -9.49 4.07
C GLU A 25 -2.57 -10.87 3.54
N LEU A 26 -3.31 -10.89 2.43
CA LEU A 26 -3.87 -12.14 1.90
C LEU A 26 -2.85 -12.93 1.08
N ILE A 27 -2.18 -12.29 0.12
CA ILE A 27 -1.26 -12.97 -0.79
C ILE A 27 0.10 -13.20 -0.12
N GLY A 28 0.66 -12.19 0.54
CA GLY A 28 1.96 -12.25 1.19
C GLY A 28 1.94 -13.13 2.43
N HIS A 29 1.35 -12.63 3.51
CA HIS A 29 1.27 -13.40 4.77
C HIS A 29 0.42 -14.66 4.61
N GLY A 30 -0.82 -14.51 4.13
CA GLY A 30 -1.76 -15.63 3.95
C GLY A 30 -1.24 -16.71 2.99
N GLY A 31 -0.74 -16.30 1.82
CA GLY A 31 -0.16 -17.23 0.85
C GLY A 31 1.07 -17.95 1.40
N THR A 32 1.99 -17.23 2.05
CA THR A 32 3.19 -17.85 2.65
C THR A 32 2.82 -18.81 3.79
N CYS A 33 1.87 -18.42 4.65
CA CYS A 33 1.35 -19.25 5.73
C CYS A 33 0.82 -20.60 5.22
N LEU A 34 0.00 -20.57 4.16
CA LEU A 34 -0.56 -21.80 3.58
C LEU A 34 0.51 -22.65 2.88
N LEU A 35 1.47 -22.02 2.19
CA LEU A 35 2.55 -22.74 1.49
C LEU A 35 3.45 -23.54 2.44
N ILE A 36 3.68 -23.03 3.66
CA ILE A 36 4.50 -23.72 4.67
C ILE A 36 3.69 -24.64 5.59
N GLY A 37 2.37 -24.76 5.36
CA GLY A 37 1.49 -25.66 6.11
C GLY A 37 1.00 -25.10 7.46
N ASN A 38 1.13 -23.79 7.69
CA ASN A 38 0.62 -23.15 8.91
C ASN A 38 -0.87 -22.82 8.79
N LYS A 39 -1.55 -22.68 9.93
CA LYS A 39 -2.96 -22.27 10.00
C LYS A 39 -3.06 -20.76 10.19
N ILE A 40 -3.79 -20.07 9.31
CA ILE A 40 -4.21 -18.68 9.52
C ILE A 40 -5.20 -18.66 10.68
N THR A 41 -5.05 -17.75 11.65
CA THR A 41 -5.97 -17.60 12.79
C THR A 41 -6.70 -16.26 12.77
N LEU A 42 -6.08 -15.23 12.20
CA LEU A 42 -6.67 -13.92 11.98
C LEU A 42 -6.16 -13.35 10.66
N LEU A 43 -7.08 -12.83 9.85
CA LEU A 43 -6.76 -12.07 8.65
C LEU A 43 -7.62 -10.80 8.64
N THR A 44 -6.98 -9.63 8.65
CA THR A 44 -7.64 -8.32 8.58
C THR A 44 -6.92 -7.40 7.59
N SER A 45 -7.32 -6.13 7.50
CA SER A 45 -6.64 -5.11 6.68
C SER A 45 -5.47 -4.40 7.37
N VAL A 46 -4.97 -4.94 8.49
CA VAL A 46 -3.88 -4.36 9.32
C VAL A 46 -3.11 -5.46 10.06
N TYR A 47 -3.84 -6.44 10.57
CA TYR A 47 -3.30 -7.58 11.31
C TYR A 47 -3.44 -8.90 10.58
N PHE A 48 -2.34 -9.64 10.60
CA PHE A 48 -2.28 -11.06 10.29
C PHE A 48 -1.82 -11.87 11.50
N LYS A 49 -2.42 -13.07 11.71
CA LYS A 49 -1.91 -14.05 12.69
C LYS A 49 -1.97 -15.46 12.12
N SER A 50 -0.95 -16.26 12.45
CA SER A 50 -0.90 -17.69 12.14
C SER A 50 -0.48 -18.54 13.34
N THR A 51 -0.67 -19.85 13.23
CA THR A 51 -0.14 -20.84 14.17
C THR A 51 0.46 -22.03 13.42
N PRO A 52 1.74 -22.38 13.67
CA PRO A 52 2.71 -21.63 14.49
C PRO A 52 3.08 -20.25 13.89
N SER A 53 3.76 -19.41 14.66
CA SER A 53 4.44 -18.21 14.14
C SER A 53 5.66 -18.62 13.33
N ASN A 54 6.02 -17.84 12.30
CA ASN A 54 7.14 -18.17 11.43
C ASN A 54 7.65 -16.95 10.67
N ILE A 55 8.97 -16.75 10.67
CA ILE A 55 9.66 -15.66 9.96
C ILE A 55 9.27 -15.51 8.50
N PHE A 56 9.07 -16.61 7.77
CA PHE A 56 8.71 -16.53 6.35
C PHE A 56 7.31 -15.94 6.18
N VAL A 57 6.40 -16.24 7.09
CA VAL A 57 5.07 -15.62 7.14
C VAL A 57 5.22 -14.15 7.46
N ASP A 58 6.01 -13.78 8.46
CA ASP A 58 6.19 -12.38 8.88
C ASP A 58 6.77 -11.51 7.76
N ILE A 59 7.77 -11.99 7.00
CA ILE A 59 8.30 -11.23 5.85
C ILE A 59 7.46 -11.37 4.57
N GLY A 60 6.47 -12.27 4.56
CA GLY A 60 5.67 -12.60 3.38
C GLY A 60 4.94 -11.39 2.80
N GLY A 61 4.26 -10.61 3.66
CA GLY A 61 3.58 -9.37 3.27
C GLY A 61 4.51 -8.33 2.64
N PRO A 62 5.58 -7.89 3.34
CA PRO A 62 6.54 -6.95 2.79
C PRO A 62 7.16 -7.41 1.45
N ILE A 63 7.55 -8.68 1.34
CA ILE A 63 8.16 -9.21 0.12
C ILE A 63 7.15 -9.26 -1.05
N ALA A 64 5.90 -9.64 -0.79
CA ALA A 64 4.84 -9.61 -1.80
C ALA A 64 4.64 -8.18 -2.34
N ASN A 65 4.61 -7.18 -1.46
CA ASN A 65 4.54 -5.78 -1.85
C ASN A 65 5.73 -5.38 -2.74
N LEU A 66 6.96 -5.70 -2.35
CA LEU A 66 8.14 -5.39 -3.16
C LEU A 66 8.05 -5.99 -4.58
N ILE A 67 7.62 -7.25 -4.68
CA ILE A 67 7.44 -7.94 -5.97
C ILE A 67 6.36 -7.25 -6.81
N PHE A 68 5.20 -6.95 -6.23
CA PHE A 68 4.10 -6.30 -6.93
C PHE A 68 4.43 -4.88 -7.36
N ALA A 69 5.20 -4.13 -6.58
CA ALA A 69 5.73 -2.83 -6.99
C ALA A 69 6.60 -2.94 -8.26
N GLY A 70 7.50 -3.94 -8.31
CA GLY A 70 8.32 -4.21 -9.49
C GLY A 70 7.48 -4.58 -10.71
N LEU A 71 6.53 -5.51 -10.56
CA LEU A 71 5.67 -5.97 -11.65
C LEU A 71 4.80 -4.84 -12.23
N THR A 72 4.21 -4.02 -11.36
CA THR A 72 3.34 -2.92 -11.78
C THR A 72 4.10 -1.83 -12.52
N LEU A 73 5.33 -1.51 -12.10
CA LEU A 73 6.24 -0.62 -12.86
C LEU A 73 6.65 -1.19 -14.23
N LEU A 74 6.78 -2.52 -14.36
CA LEU A 74 7.07 -3.15 -15.65
C LEU A 74 5.87 -3.07 -16.60
N ILE A 75 4.66 -3.34 -16.08
CA ILE A 75 3.41 -3.30 -16.84
C ILE A 75 3.04 -1.86 -17.24
N LEU A 76 3.38 -0.87 -16.41
CA LEU A 76 3.08 0.55 -16.64
C LEU A 76 3.54 1.04 -18.02
N ASN A 77 4.67 0.55 -18.54
CA ASN A 77 5.20 0.93 -19.85
C ASN A 77 4.29 0.54 -21.03
N LYS A 78 3.32 -0.36 -20.80
CA LYS A 78 2.36 -0.83 -21.81
C LYS A 78 0.97 -0.21 -21.64
N ALA A 79 0.75 0.54 -20.57
CA ALA A 79 -0.55 1.13 -20.28
C ALA A 79 -0.78 2.38 -21.15
N THR A 80 -1.94 2.44 -21.81
CA THR A 80 -2.33 3.56 -22.68
C THR A 80 -3.50 4.37 -22.15
N LYS A 81 -4.34 3.75 -21.31
CA LYS A 81 -5.50 4.40 -20.70
C LYS A 81 -5.07 5.14 -19.44
N LEU A 82 -5.45 6.41 -19.32
CA LEU A 82 -5.09 7.28 -18.19
C LEU A 82 -5.49 6.67 -16.83
N PHE A 83 -6.70 6.11 -16.70
CA PHE A 83 -7.11 5.43 -15.47
C PHE A 83 -6.17 4.29 -15.08
N THR A 84 -5.80 3.44 -16.04
CA THR A 84 -4.87 2.32 -15.83
C THR A 84 -3.47 2.82 -15.46
N ILE A 85 -3.01 3.89 -16.10
CA ILE A 85 -1.72 4.53 -15.79
C ILE A 85 -1.72 5.02 -14.34
N LEU A 86 -2.74 5.80 -13.94
CA LEU A 86 -2.84 6.31 -12.57
C LEU A 86 -2.96 5.18 -11.55
N LEU A 87 -3.76 4.14 -11.84
CA LEU A 87 -3.91 2.99 -10.97
C LEU A 87 -2.58 2.24 -10.79
N LEU A 88 -1.87 1.91 -11.87
CA LEU A 88 -0.59 1.22 -11.80
C LEU A 88 0.48 2.04 -11.08
N ILE A 89 0.50 3.36 -11.27
CA ILE A 89 1.38 4.28 -10.52
C ILE A 89 1.12 4.15 -9.02
N HIS A 90 -0.14 4.24 -8.58
CA HIS A 90 -0.45 4.21 -7.15
C HIS A 90 -0.25 2.83 -6.54
N ILE A 91 -0.58 1.74 -7.25
CA ILE A 91 -0.23 0.39 -6.80
C ILE A 91 1.29 0.27 -6.61
N SER A 92 2.08 0.73 -7.57
CA SER A 92 3.55 0.69 -7.49
C SER A 92 4.06 1.46 -6.27
N ILE A 93 3.56 2.67 -6.07
CA ILE A 93 3.97 3.57 -4.99
C ILE A 93 3.60 2.98 -3.63
N TYR A 94 2.35 2.57 -3.43
CA TYR A 94 1.88 2.07 -2.14
C TYR A 94 2.58 0.79 -1.75
N ASN A 95 2.73 -0.15 -2.68
CA ASN A 95 3.44 -1.39 -2.41
C ASN A 95 4.92 -1.13 -2.08
N LEU A 96 5.62 -0.31 -2.88
CA LEU A 96 7.04 -0.03 -2.62
C LEU A 96 7.24 0.68 -1.28
N PHE A 97 6.47 1.72 -1.01
CA PHE A 97 6.62 2.46 0.23
C PHE A 97 6.08 1.75 1.45
N TRP A 98 5.10 0.86 1.34
CA TRP A 98 4.69 0.00 2.45
C TRP A 98 5.79 -1.01 2.80
N PHE A 99 6.44 -1.62 1.80
CA PHE A 99 7.64 -2.44 2.05
C PHE A 99 8.73 -1.66 2.81
N VAL A 100 9.07 -0.46 2.35
CA VAL A 100 10.09 0.36 3.03
C VAL A 100 9.60 0.86 4.39
N GLY A 101 8.33 1.21 4.49
CA GLY A 101 7.69 1.74 5.68
C GLY A 101 7.63 0.74 6.82
N THR A 102 7.34 -0.54 6.54
CA THR A 102 7.34 -1.61 7.55
C THR A 102 8.72 -1.79 8.18
N ILE A 103 9.81 -1.65 7.41
CA ILE A 103 11.19 -1.70 7.92
C ILE A 103 11.42 -0.54 8.91
N LEU A 104 11.09 0.68 8.50
CA LEU A 104 11.31 1.86 9.34
C LEU A 104 10.39 1.85 10.57
N HIS A 105 9.13 1.46 10.40
CA HIS A 105 8.17 1.32 11.49
C HIS A 105 8.69 0.34 12.54
N SER A 106 9.13 -0.85 12.12
CA SER A 106 9.69 -1.89 13.00
C SER A 106 10.89 -1.40 13.80
N SER A 107 11.70 -0.50 13.24
CA SER A 107 12.85 0.09 13.95
C SER A 107 12.46 0.94 15.17
N VAL A 108 11.28 1.58 15.13
CA VAL A 108 10.81 2.52 16.15
C VAL A 108 9.81 1.86 17.10
N SER A 109 8.80 1.19 16.55
CA SER A 109 7.68 0.63 17.31
C SER A 109 8.04 -0.67 18.03
N LYS A 110 9.10 -1.37 17.57
CA LYS A 110 9.51 -2.70 18.06
C LYS A 110 8.38 -3.74 17.99
N ILE A 111 7.47 -3.54 17.04
CA ILE A 111 6.40 -4.46 16.65
C ILE A 111 6.35 -4.52 15.12
N GLY A 112 5.62 -5.49 14.57
CA GLY A 112 5.45 -5.68 13.13
C GLY A 112 6.46 -6.63 12.49
N ASP A 113 6.25 -6.88 11.21
CA ASP A 113 6.88 -7.93 10.38
C ASP A 113 8.38 -8.09 10.58
N TRP A 114 9.12 -7.00 10.41
CA TRP A 114 10.59 -7.05 10.48
C TRP A 114 11.07 -7.22 11.91
N THR A 115 10.31 -6.76 12.89
CA THR A 115 10.69 -6.99 14.29
C THR A 115 10.62 -8.48 14.62
N PHE A 116 9.53 -9.16 14.24
CA PHE A 116 9.40 -10.59 14.50
C PHE A 116 10.45 -11.40 13.74
N ALA A 117 10.70 -11.03 12.47
CA ALA A 117 11.77 -11.63 11.68
C ALA A 117 13.17 -11.46 12.31
N THR A 118 13.53 -10.27 12.78
CA THR A 118 14.86 -10.05 13.37
C THR A 118 15.01 -10.71 14.75
N GLN A 119 13.91 -10.85 15.50
CA GLN A 119 13.89 -11.59 16.75
C GLN A 119 14.16 -13.07 16.53
N GLU A 120 13.50 -13.70 15.54
CA GLU A 120 13.73 -15.11 15.20
C GLU A 120 15.18 -15.36 14.70
N LEU A 121 15.75 -14.40 13.98
CA LEU A 121 17.15 -14.46 13.50
C LEU A 121 18.21 -14.11 14.56
N ASN A 122 17.82 -13.73 15.78
CA ASN A 122 18.74 -13.34 16.86
C ASN A 122 19.77 -12.25 16.45
N ILE A 123 19.37 -11.24 15.66
CA ILE A 123 20.27 -10.16 15.19
C ILE A 123 20.82 -9.31 16.35
N GLY A 124 20.19 -9.37 17.52
CA GLY A 124 20.72 -8.82 18.77
C GLY A 124 20.46 -7.33 18.94
N LYS A 125 21.21 -6.71 19.87
CA LYS A 125 20.91 -5.38 20.42
C LYS A 125 20.94 -4.21 19.41
N TYR A 126 21.48 -4.41 18.22
CA TYR A 126 21.63 -3.36 17.20
C TYR A 126 20.58 -3.43 16.10
N GLN A 127 19.64 -4.38 16.15
CA GLN A 127 18.64 -4.58 15.09
C GLN A 127 17.87 -3.30 14.73
N ASN A 128 17.46 -2.51 15.72
CA ASN A 128 16.70 -1.28 15.49
C ASN A 128 17.51 -0.23 14.73
N TYR A 129 18.81 -0.09 15.04
CA TYR A 129 19.68 0.82 14.30
C TYR A 129 19.88 0.37 12.85
N LEU A 130 20.06 -0.94 12.63
CA LEU A 130 20.19 -1.52 11.30
C LEU A 130 18.91 -1.33 10.47
N LEU A 131 17.74 -1.57 11.06
CA LEU A 131 16.45 -1.35 10.42
C LEU A 131 16.23 0.13 10.13
N ALA A 132 16.55 1.04 11.05
CA ALA A 132 16.39 2.47 10.84
C ALA A 132 17.27 2.98 9.69
N ILE A 133 18.57 2.61 9.67
CA ILE A 133 19.49 2.99 8.60
C ILE A 133 19.03 2.42 7.26
N THR A 134 18.67 1.13 7.23
CA THR A 134 18.18 0.45 6.03
C THR A 134 16.91 1.12 5.51
N GLY A 135 15.93 1.38 6.37
CA GLY A 135 14.67 2.03 6.01
C GLY A 135 14.87 3.44 5.44
N ILE A 136 15.72 4.26 6.06
CA ILE A 136 16.04 5.61 5.55
C ILE A 136 16.71 5.54 4.18
N LEU A 137 17.73 4.70 4.02
CA LEU A 137 18.43 4.53 2.75
C LEU A 137 17.48 4.04 1.64
N LEU A 138 16.62 3.07 1.95
CA LEU A 138 15.63 2.56 1.03
C LEU A 138 14.56 3.59 0.68
N TYR A 139 14.16 4.47 1.60
CA TYR A 139 13.23 5.56 1.30
C TYR A 139 13.83 6.56 0.31
N VAL A 140 15.08 6.97 0.54
CA VAL A 140 15.80 7.88 -0.37
C VAL A 140 15.95 7.23 -1.74
N PHE A 141 16.42 5.98 -1.78
CA PHE A 141 16.60 5.24 -3.03
C PHE A 141 15.27 5.04 -3.77
N SER A 142 14.21 4.60 -3.10
CA SER A 142 12.89 4.34 -3.70
C SER A 142 12.26 5.62 -4.25
N THR A 143 12.42 6.75 -3.55
CA THR A 143 11.95 8.06 -4.02
C THR A 143 12.68 8.50 -5.29
N GLN A 144 14.00 8.31 -5.35
CA GLN A 144 14.81 8.61 -6.53
C GLN A 144 14.46 7.68 -7.70
N LEU A 145 14.32 6.38 -7.43
CA LEU A 145 13.93 5.37 -8.41
C LEU A 145 12.57 5.69 -9.03
N LEU A 146 11.55 5.96 -8.21
CA LEU A 146 10.22 6.34 -8.70
C LEU A 146 10.25 7.66 -9.47
N SER A 147 10.97 8.67 -8.97
CA SER A 147 11.12 9.95 -9.69
C SER A 147 11.71 9.74 -11.08
N HIS A 148 12.74 8.89 -11.20
CA HIS A 148 13.36 8.58 -12.49
C HIS A 148 12.43 7.78 -13.40
N ARG A 149 11.84 6.69 -12.89
CA ARG A 149 11.01 5.76 -13.69
C ARG A 149 9.71 6.39 -14.15
N LEU A 150 9.09 7.23 -13.32
CA LEU A 150 7.81 7.87 -13.65
C LEU A 150 7.97 9.13 -14.49
N ARG A 151 9.17 9.70 -14.60
CA ARG A 151 9.42 10.98 -15.31
C ARG A 151 8.80 11.01 -16.71
N LYS A 152 9.16 10.03 -17.54
CA LYS A 152 8.68 9.93 -18.92
C LYS A 152 7.17 9.75 -18.99
N VAL A 153 6.62 8.86 -18.15
CA VAL A 153 5.18 8.58 -18.09
C VAL A 153 4.39 9.83 -17.72
N VAL A 154 4.87 10.60 -16.73
CA VAL A 154 4.25 11.85 -16.27
C VAL A 154 4.25 12.90 -17.38
N GLU A 155 5.38 13.06 -18.07
CA GLU A 155 5.54 14.03 -19.16
C GLU A 155 4.62 13.70 -20.35
N GLU A 156 4.70 12.46 -20.86
CA GLU A 156 3.90 12.00 -22.02
C GLU A 156 2.38 12.06 -21.75
N ASN A 157 1.99 11.84 -20.49
CA ASN A 157 0.59 11.86 -20.09
C ASN A 157 0.17 13.18 -19.46
N SER A 158 1.04 14.20 -19.43
CA SER A 158 0.79 15.52 -18.85
C SER A 158 0.11 15.44 -17.47
N LEU A 159 0.64 14.58 -16.60
CA LEU A 159 0.08 14.37 -15.26
C LEU A 159 0.42 15.57 -14.37
N THR A 160 -0.52 15.94 -13.53
CA THR A 160 -0.42 17.04 -12.56
C THR A 160 -0.06 16.51 -11.19
N LYS A 161 0.36 17.39 -10.28
CA LYS A 161 0.62 17.03 -8.87
C LYS A 161 -0.65 16.51 -8.17
N GLN A 162 -1.83 16.97 -8.57
CA GLN A 162 -3.11 16.53 -8.00
C GLN A 162 -3.41 15.06 -8.32
N ASP A 163 -2.94 14.57 -9.47
CA ASP A 163 -3.11 13.18 -9.89
C ASP A 163 -2.35 12.19 -8.97
N PHE A 164 -1.46 12.69 -8.10
CA PHE A 164 -0.74 11.90 -7.09
C PHE A 164 -1.28 12.17 -5.68
N ILE A 165 -1.49 13.44 -5.31
CA ILE A 165 -1.90 13.82 -3.95
C ILE A 165 -3.32 13.35 -3.64
N LEU A 166 -4.27 13.57 -4.55
CA LEU A 166 -5.69 13.30 -4.24
C LEU A 166 -5.97 11.80 -4.09
N PRO A 167 -5.49 10.90 -4.98
CA PRO A 167 -5.63 9.46 -4.74
C PRO A 167 -4.96 9.01 -3.43
N PHE A 168 -3.77 9.53 -3.11
CA PHE A 168 -3.11 9.27 -1.83
C PHE A 168 -3.99 9.65 -0.63
N LEU A 169 -4.59 10.85 -0.62
CA LEU A 169 -5.47 11.24 0.48
C LEU A 169 -6.70 10.34 0.60
N PHE A 170 -7.31 9.95 -0.54
CA PHE A 170 -8.44 9.01 -0.51
C PHE A 170 -8.03 7.62 -0.03
N ALA A 171 -6.85 7.13 -0.40
CA ALA A 171 -6.30 5.88 0.10
C ALA A 171 -6.09 5.95 1.62
N SER A 172 -5.47 7.01 2.14
CA SER A 172 -5.24 7.21 3.58
C SER A 172 -6.55 7.24 4.38
N ILE A 173 -7.55 7.99 3.92
CA ILE A 173 -8.87 8.01 4.56
C ILE A 173 -9.51 6.62 4.54
N SER A 174 -9.35 5.89 3.43
CA SER A 174 -10.00 4.60 3.26
C SER A 174 -9.35 3.49 4.07
N ALA A 175 -8.03 3.54 4.26
CA ALA A 175 -7.32 2.65 5.17
C ALA A 175 -7.73 2.91 6.62
N PHE A 176 -7.83 4.19 7.02
CA PHE A 176 -8.35 4.57 8.34
C PHE A 176 -9.77 4.03 8.55
N VAL A 177 -10.69 4.29 7.60
CA VAL A 177 -12.08 3.84 7.69
C VAL A 177 -12.18 2.31 7.67
N ALA A 178 -11.37 1.60 6.88
CA ALA A 178 -11.38 0.14 6.88
C ALA A 178 -10.97 -0.43 8.25
N GLY A 179 -9.92 0.12 8.87
CA GLY A 179 -9.49 -0.30 10.21
C GLY A 179 -10.53 -0.04 11.30
N LEU A 180 -11.40 0.98 11.15
CA LEU A 180 -12.50 1.22 12.09
C LEU A 180 -13.54 0.08 12.12
N PHE A 181 -13.57 -0.81 11.13
CA PHE A 181 -14.50 -1.96 11.12
C PHE A 181 -14.03 -3.08 12.05
N PHE A 182 -12.78 -3.05 12.52
CA PHE A 182 -12.25 -4.08 13.39
C PHE A 182 -12.91 -4.00 14.77
N THR A 183 -13.53 -5.10 15.21
CA THR A 183 -14.44 -5.07 16.36
C THR A 183 -13.73 -5.01 17.71
N SER A 184 -12.47 -5.43 17.79
CA SER A 184 -11.76 -5.54 19.07
C SER A 184 -11.14 -4.21 19.51
N ASP A 185 -10.63 -3.42 18.57
CA ASP A 185 -10.07 -2.08 18.83
C ASP A 185 -10.11 -1.20 17.57
N SER A 186 -11.31 -0.73 17.23
CA SER A 186 -11.54 0.00 15.98
C SER A 186 -10.65 1.23 15.80
N LEU A 187 -10.44 2.02 16.87
CA LEU A 187 -9.71 3.28 16.75
C LEU A 187 -8.22 3.04 16.55
N GLN A 188 -7.63 2.12 17.32
CA GLN A 188 -6.22 1.78 17.14
C GLN A 188 -5.97 1.19 15.75
N THR A 189 -6.79 0.24 15.31
CA THR A 189 -6.66 -0.37 13.98
C THR A 189 -6.88 0.65 12.86
N GLY A 190 -7.81 1.59 13.03
CA GLY A 190 -7.95 2.72 12.10
C GLY A 190 -6.68 3.56 12.02
N LEU A 191 -6.08 3.93 13.15
CA LEU A 191 -4.83 4.69 13.20
C LEU A 191 -3.65 3.93 12.59
N GLU A 192 -3.59 2.61 12.76
CA GLU A 192 -2.57 1.76 12.16
C GLU A 192 -2.74 1.66 10.64
N GLY A 193 -3.96 1.46 10.13
CA GLY A 193 -4.22 1.52 8.68
C GLY A 193 -3.88 2.89 8.07
N LEU A 194 -4.14 3.98 8.80
CA LEU A 194 -3.67 5.31 8.40
C LEU A 194 -2.13 5.37 8.36
N LEU A 195 -1.46 4.84 9.38
CA LEU A 195 0.00 4.82 9.49
C LEU A 195 0.64 4.06 8.32
N GLU A 196 0.09 2.91 7.93
CA GLU A 196 0.53 2.15 6.76
C GLU A 196 0.48 2.99 5.50
N MET A 197 -0.60 3.73 5.28
CA MET A 197 -0.69 4.63 4.14
C MET A 197 0.28 5.81 4.26
N THR A 198 0.53 6.35 5.46
CA THR A 198 1.52 7.42 5.64
C THR A 198 2.95 6.99 5.31
N ALA A 199 3.25 5.70 5.23
CA ALA A 199 4.51 5.22 4.64
C ALA A 199 4.73 5.79 3.22
N SER A 200 3.65 6.07 2.49
CA SER A 200 3.69 6.64 1.15
C SER A 200 3.84 8.17 1.09
N ILE A 201 4.03 8.88 2.22
CA ILE A 201 4.31 10.33 2.26
C ILE A 201 5.40 10.78 1.26
N PRO A 202 6.46 10.00 0.97
CA PRO A 202 7.46 10.41 -0.01
C PRO A 202 6.94 10.65 -1.43
N ILE A 203 5.70 10.26 -1.74
CA ILE A 203 4.99 10.70 -2.94
C ILE A 203 5.02 12.24 -3.13
N LEU A 204 5.01 13.00 -2.03
CA LEU A 204 5.05 14.47 -2.03
C LEU A 204 6.40 15.04 -2.44
N PHE A 205 7.47 14.24 -2.36
CA PHE A 205 8.84 14.63 -2.67
C PHE A 205 9.33 14.09 -4.03
N LEU A 206 8.46 13.43 -4.80
CA LEU A 206 8.78 12.98 -6.15
C LEU A 206 9.10 14.17 -7.06
N ARG A 207 10.29 14.13 -7.68
CA ARG A 207 10.79 15.17 -8.58
C ARG A 207 10.38 14.85 -10.02
N LEU A 208 9.16 15.24 -10.38
CA LEU A 208 8.53 14.92 -11.66
C LEU A 208 8.18 16.19 -12.45
N PRO A 209 8.18 16.13 -13.80
CA PRO A 209 7.82 17.25 -14.67
C PRO A 209 6.29 17.38 -14.76
N TYR A 210 5.67 17.79 -13.66
CA TYR A 210 4.21 17.94 -13.60
C TYR A 210 3.72 18.99 -14.60
N ALA A 211 2.58 18.71 -15.23
CA ALA A 211 1.90 19.68 -16.08
C ALA A 211 1.13 20.72 -15.26
N ASP A 212 1.01 21.94 -15.81
CA ASP A 212 0.23 23.03 -15.23
C ASP A 212 -1.27 22.94 -15.57
N THR A 213 -1.60 22.25 -16.66
CA THR A 213 -2.98 22.18 -17.16
C THR A 213 -3.63 20.86 -16.80
N ASN A 214 -4.92 20.95 -16.49
CA ASN A 214 -5.61 19.93 -15.72
C ASN A 214 -6.55 19.16 -16.67
N LYS A 215 -6.15 17.96 -17.11
CA LYS A 215 -6.91 17.17 -18.11
C LYS A 215 -8.37 16.97 -17.72
N GLU A 216 -9.27 17.00 -18.71
CA GLU A 216 -10.67 16.65 -18.48
C GLU A 216 -10.84 15.14 -18.32
N TYR A 217 -11.63 14.77 -17.33
CA TYR A 217 -11.89 13.39 -16.98
C TYR A 217 -13.35 13.06 -17.23
N LYS A 218 -13.61 11.96 -17.94
CA LYS A 218 -14.95 11.40 -18.11
C LYS A 218 -15.16 10.29 -17.08
N THR A 219 -16.12 10.48 -16.18
CA THR A 219 -16.49 9.48 -15.17
C THR A 219 -17.51 8.51 -15.72
N ASP A 220 -17.28 7.22 -15.51
CA ASP A 220 -18.29 6.19 -15.64
C ASP A 220 -18.91 5.91 -14.27
N TYR A 221 -20.13 6.39 -14.05
CA TYR A 221 -20.80 6.25 -12.75
C TYR A 221 -21.12 4.79 -12.39
N LYS A 222 -21.22 3.87 -13.37
CA LYS A 222 -21.44 2.44 -13.08
C LYS A 222 -20.21 1.84 -12.42
N LEU A 223 -19.04 2.19 -12.94
CA LEU A 223 -17.75 1.77 -12.42
C LEU A 223 -17.55 2.27 -10.98
N VAL A 224 -17.94 3.52 -10.71
CA VAL A 224 -17.87 4.14 -9.38
C VAL A 224 -18.76 3.42 -8.37
N PHE A 225 -19.99 3.11 -8.76
CA PHE A 225 -20.91 2.36 -7.92
C PHE A 225 -20.38 0.95 -7.61
N ALA A 226 -19.87 0.26 -8.62
CA ALA A 226 -19.24 -1.05 -8.44
C ALA A 226 -18.05 -0.99 -7.46
N PHE A 227 -17.23 0.06 -7.53
CA PHE A 227 -16.12 0.26 -6.59
C PHE A 227 -16.56 0.63 -5.19
N GLY A 228 -17.65 1.39 -5.03
CA GLY A 228 -18.25 1.64 -3.73
C GLY A 228 -18.70 0.32 -3.05
N ILE A 229 -19.32 -0.58 -3.82
CA ILE A 229 -19.67 -1.92 -3.33
C ILE A 229 -18.41 -2.73 -2.98
N LEU A 230 -17.40 -2.73 -3.85
CA LEU A 230 -16.15 -3.45 -3.61
C LEU A 230 -15.47 -2.98 -2.30
N TYR A 231 -15.38 -1.67 -2.09
CA TYR A 231 -14.79 -1.11 -0.88
C TYR A 231 -15.62 -1.46 0.36
N LEU A 232 -16.96 -1.40 0.27
CA LEU A 232 -17.81 -1.83 1.37
C LEU A 232 -17.61 -3.32 1.71
N LEU A 233 -17.52 -4.19 0.70
CA LEU A 233 -17.21 -5.60 0.91
C LEU A 233 -15.83 -5.79 1.56
N PHE A 234 -14.83 -5.02 1.14
CA PHE A 234 -13.51 -5.02 1.76
C PHE A 234 -13.58 -4.63 3.25
N CYS A 235 -14.28 -3.55 3.60
CA CYS A 235 -14.47 -3.15 5.00
C CYS A 235 -15.21 -4.21 5.82
N LEU A 236 -16.27 -4.82 5.26
CA LEU A 236 -17.07 -5.86 5.92
C LEU A 236 -16.37 -7.23 5.98
N THR A 237 -15.22 -7.39 5.34
CA THR A 237 -14.45 -8.65 5.35
C THR A 237 -13.10 -8.42 6.02
N LEU A 238 -12.11 -7.94 5.27
CA LEU A 238 -10.77 -7.67 5.80
C LEU A 238 -10.78 -6.57 6.86
N GLY A 239 -11.58 -5.51 6.70
CA GLY A 239 -11.68 -4.47 7.74
C GLY A 239 -12.23 -5.00 9.07
N GLN A 240 -13.27 -5.86 9.02
CA GLN A 240 -13.85 -6.47 10.22
C GLN A 240 -12.97 -7.57 10.81
N GLY A 241 -12.23 -8.27 9.95
CA GLY A 241 -11.38 -9.38 10.29
C GLY A 241 -12.06 -10.74 10.20
N ILE A 242 -11.33 -11.71 9.65
CA ILE A 242 -11.75 -13.09 9.45
C ILE A 242 -10.99 -13.98 10.42
N ASN A 243 -11.71 -14.71 11.28
CA ASN A 243 -11.15 -15.69 12.21
C ASN A 243 -11.38 -17.12 11.68
N PHE A 244 -10.41 -18.01 11.88
CA PHE A 244 -10.40 -19.39 11.32
C PHE A 244 -10.13 -20.48 12.37
#